data_AF-A0A8X7UQP7-F1
#
_entry.id   AF-A0A8X7UQP7-F1
#
_cell.length_a   1.000
_cell.length_b   1.000
_cell.length_c   1.000
_cell.angle_alpha   90.00
_cell.angle_beta   90.00
_cell.angle_gamma   90.00
#
_symmetry.space_group_name_H-M   'P 1'
#
loop_
_entity.id
_entity.type
_entity.pdbx_description
1 polymer ?
#
loop_
_entity_poly.entity_id
_entity_poly.type
_entity_poly.pdbx_seq_one_letter_code
_entity_poly.pdbx_strand_id
1 'polypeptide(L)'
;MCVMSLLLCLVSSCFLLLYFFVTVKTRSSSRGSSRATLPPGPPKLPVVGNIFQVGYSPHRSLTALSKIYGPIMGLKLGSLTTIVISSPEAAKEALKTQDHHLSARTFNDPVRVFDHHEYSVAWGPPSARWR
;
A
#
# COMPACT_ATOMS: atom_id res chain seq x y z
N MET A 1 26.73 19.88 -34.21
CA MET A 1 27.08 19.25 -32.92
C MET A 1 25.87 19.19 -31.98
N CYS A 2 25.18 20.30 -31.68
CA CYS A 2 24.00 20.28 -30.79
C CYS A 2 22.85 19.35 -31.19
N VAL A 3 22.51 19.27 -32.48
CA VAL A 3 21.38 18.45 -32.97
C VAL A 3 21.63 16.96 -32.77
N MET A 4 22.87 16.49 -33.00
CA MET A 4 23.22 15.07 -32.80
C MET A 4 23.25 14.70 -31.31
N SER A 5 23.72 15.60 -30.45
CA SER A 5 23.69 15.39 -28.99
C SER A 5 22.25 15.32 -28.46
N LEU A 6 21.34 16.17 -28.95
CA LEU A 6 19.92 16.12 -28.58
C LEU A 6 19.25 14.79 -29.00
N LEU A 7 19.53 14.32 -30.22
CA LEU A 7 19.04 13.04 -30.71
C LEU A 7 19.51 11.86 -29.85
N LEU A 8 20.80 11.83 -29.48
CA LEU A 8 21.36 10.79 -28.60
C LEU A 8 20.70 10.80 -27.22
N CYS A 9 20.45 11.98 -26.63
CA CYS A 9 19.77 12.11 -25.34
C CYS A 9 18.32 11.60 -25.41
N LEU A 10 17.57 11.92 -26.46
CA LEU A 10 16.20 11.46 -26.64
C LEU A 10 16.13 9.94 -26.79
N VAL A 11 17.02 9.36 -27.62
CA VAL A 11 17.08 7.92 -27.83
C VAL A 11 17.42 7.19 -26.53
N SER A 12 18.43 7.64 -25.80
CA SER A 12 18.81 7.06 -24.51
C SER A 12 17.67 7.13 -23.48
N SER A 13 16.99 8.27 -23.37
CA SER A 13 15.82 8.43 -22.50
C SER A 13 14.68 7.46 -22.85
N CYS A 14 14.37 7.30 -24.13
CA CYS A 14 13.37 6.33 -24.60
C CYS A 14 13.74 4.89 -24.22
N PHE A 15 15.00 4.49 -24.38
CA PHE A 15 15.47 3.16 -23.97
C PHE A 15 15.35 2.94 -22.46
N LEU A 16 15.70 3.94 -21.64
CA LEU A 16 15.56 3.85 -20.18
C LEU A 16 14.09 3.73 -19.75
N LEU A 17 13.19 4.49 -20.36
CA LEU A 17 11.75 4.40 -20.09
C LEU A 17 11.21 3.02 -20.49
N LEU A 18 11.55 2.52 -21.68
CA LEU A 18 11.14 1.19 -22.13
C LEU A 18 11.66 0.09 -21.19
N TYR A 19 12.94 0.14 -20.81
CA TYR A 19 13.52 -0.80 -19.86
C TYR A 19 12.81 -0.75 -18.50
N PHE A 20 12.51 0.45 -18.00
CA PHE A 20 11.74 0.63 -16.77
C PHE A 20 10.34 0.00 -16.87
N PHE A 21 9.59 0.27 -17.94
CA PHE A 21 8.25 -0.31 -18.13
C PHE A 21 8.28 -1.84 -18.27
N VAL A 22 9.28 -2.40 -18.97
CA VAL A 22 9.43 -3.86 -19.13
C VAL A 22 9.76 -4.53 -17.79
N THR A 23 10.73 -4.01 -17.04
CA THR A 23 11.13 -4.57 -15.73
C THR A 23 10.01 -4.45 -14.68
N VAL A 24 9.23 -3.36 -14.75
CA VAL A 24 8.04 -3.17 -13.94
C VAL A 24 6.93 -4.17 -14.28
N LYS A 25 6.61 -4.34 -15.57
CA LYS A 25 5.51 -5.19 -16.01
C LYS A 25 5.79 -6.66 -15.72
N THR A 26 7.04 -7.08 -15.90
CA THR A 26 7.50 -8.44 -15.56
C THR A 26 7.45 -8.70 -14.04
N ARG A 27 7.78 -7.70 -13.20
CA ARG A 27 7.60 -7.78 -11.73
C ARG A 27 6.14 -7.75 -11.28
N SER A 28 5.26 -7.06 -12.02
CA SER A 28 3.83 -7.04 -11.72
C SER A 28 3.13 -8.33 -12.15
N SER A 29 3.66 -9.03 -13.16
CA SER A 29 3.15 -10.29 -13.70
C SER A 29 3.60 -11.52 -12.88
N SER A 30 4.76 -11.46 -12.22
CA SER A 30 5.28 -12.57 -11.43
C SER A 30 4.84 -12.53 -9.97
N ARG A 31 3.59 -12.92 -9.72
CA ARG A 31 3.15 -13.57 -8.46
C ARG A 31 1.90 -14.40 -8.72
N GLY A 32 1.99 -15.29 -9.70
CA GLY A 32 1.28 -16.56 -9.62
C GLY A 32 1.88 -17.37 -8.46
N SER A 33 1.33 -17.19 -7.26
CA SER A 33 1.58 -18.07 -6.13
C SER A 33 0.24 -18.23 -5.44
N SER A 34 -0.32 -19.44 -5.53
CA SER A 34 -1.39 -19.97 -4.69
C SER A 34 -1.45 -19.29 -3.30
N ARG A 35 -2.39 -18.39 -3.05
CA ARG A 35 -2.61 -17.75 -1.73
C ARG A 35 -3.83 -16.83 -1.78
N ALA A 36 -4.65 -16.89 -0.73
CA ALA A 36 -5.88 -16.14 -0.47
C ALA A 36 -6.18 -14.97 -1.43
N THR A 37 -7.34 -15.04 -2.09
CA THR A 37 -7.87 -13.93 -2.88
C THR A 37 -7.96 -12.68 -2.01
N LEU A 38 -7.11 -11.70 -2.29
CA LEU A 38 -7.23 -10.38 -1.68
C LEU A 38 -8.59 -9.78 -2.04
N PRO A 39 -9.16 -8.93 -1.16
CA PRO A 39 -10.38 -8.22 -1.48
C PRO A 39 -10.21 -7.37 -2.74
N PRO A 40 -11.31 -7.04 -3.43
CA PRO A 40 -11.29 -6.20 -4.63
C PRO A 40 -10.66 -4.83 -4.35
N GLY A 41 -10.19 -4.14 -5.38
CA GLY A 41 -9.59 -2.82 -5.21
C GLY A 41 -9.21 -2.16 -6.53
N PRO A 42 -8.88 -0.86 -6.49
CA PRO A 42 -8.52 -0.11 -7.68
C PRO A 42 -7.24 -0.62 -8.33
N PRO A 43 -7.12 -0.53 -9.67
CA PRO A 43 -5.90 -0.83 -10.38
C PRO A 43 -4.72 -0.04 -9.80
N LYS A 44 -3.61 -0.73 -9.57
CA LYS A 44 -2.42 -0.17 -8.94
C LYS A 44 -1.37 0.21 -9.97
N LEU A 45 -0.71 1.34 -9.75
CA LEU A 45 0.44 1.73 -10.56
C LEU A 45 1.68 0.92 -10.18
N PRO A 46 2.59 0.69 -11.14
CA PRO A 46 3.96 0.26 -10.87
C PRO A 46 4.64 0.97 -9.71
N VAL A 47 5.29 0.22 -8.83
CA VAL A 47 6.16 0.70 -7.72
C VAL A 47 5.40 1.48 -6.62
N VAL A 48 4.66 2.53 -6.97
CA VAL A 48 3.93 3.42 -6.05
C VAL A 48 2.57 2.86 -5.63
N GLY A 49 1.98 1.97 -6.41
CA GLY A 49 0.67 1.39 -6.14
C GLY A 49 -0.48 2.39 -6.28
N ASN A 50 -1.28 2.55 -5.23
CA ASN A 50 -2.50 3.35 -5.16
C ASN A 50 -2.30 4.70 -4.44
N ILE A 51 -1.06 5.09 -4.08
CA ILE A 51 -0.78 6.34 -3.33
C ILE A 51 -1.45 7.56 -3.99
N PHE A 52 -1.33 7.69 -5.31
CA PHE A 52 -1.90 8.82 -6.06
C PHE A 52 -3.43 8.83 -6.11
N GLN A 53 -4.08 7.68 -5.93
CA GLN A 53 -5.54 7.60 -5.87
C GLN A 53 -6.08 8.00 -4.48
N VAL A 54 -5.25 7.93 -3.44
CA VAL A 54 -5.61 8.34 -2.07
C VAL A 54 -5.46 9.86 -1.91
N GLY A 55 -4.42 10.45 -2.50
CA GLY A 55 -4.22 11.90 -2.53
C GLY A 55 -4.10 12.56 -1.14
N TYR A 56 -4.33 13.87 -1.08
CA TYR A 56 -4.11 14.67 0.13
C TYR A 56 -5.19 14.49 1.23
N SER A 57 -6.37 14.01 0.87
CA SER A 57 -7.47 13.73 1.82
C SER A 57 -7.80 12.23 1.86
N PRO A 58 -6.95 11.40 2.49
CA PRO A 58 -7.07 9.95 2.42
C PRO A 58 -8.46 9.44 2.80
N HIS A 59 -9.01 9.88 3.92
CA HIS A 59 -10.33 9.45 4.40
C HIS A 59 -11.46 9.69 3.39
N ARG A 60 -11.44 10.82 2.65
CA ARG A 60 -12.45 11.13 1.62
C ARG A 60 -12.28 10.22 0.40
N SER A 61 -11.05 10.08 -0.10
CA SER A 61 -10.75 9.24 -1.25
C SER A 61 -11.04 7.77 -0.96
N LEU A 62 -10.71 7.28 0.24
CA LEU A 62 -11.02 5.93 0.69
C LEU A 62 -12.53 5.69 0.78
N THR A 63 -13.30 6.67 1.26
CA THR A 63 -14.77 6.59 1.27
C THR A 63 -15.34 6.54 -0.14
N ALA A 64 -14.80 7.33 -1.08
CA ALA A 64 -15.23 7.29 -2.48
C ALA A 64 -14.89 5.94 -3.13
N LEU A 65 -13.68 5.41 -2.89
CA LEU A 65 -13.26 4.10 -3.40
C LEU A 65 -14.09 2.96 -2.81
N SER A 66 -14.44 2.98 -1.53
CA SER A 66 -15.26 1.92 -0.92
C SER A 66 -16.68 1.86 -1.48
N LYS A 67 -17.21 2.97 -2.02
CA LYS A 67 -18.50 2.97 -2.75
C LYS A 67 -18.41 2.20 -4.08
N ILE A 68 -17.21 2.08 -4.65
CA ILE A 68 -16.97 1.42 -5.94
C ILE A 68 -16.54 -0.04 -5.75
N TYR A 69 -15.59 -0.28 -4.84
CA TYR A 69 -14.96 -1.59 -4.63
C TYR A 69 -15.56 -2.39 -3.46
N GLY A 70 -16.44 -1.78 -2.68
CA GLY A 70 -17.13 -2.41 -1.57
C GLY A 70 -16.53 -2.10 -0.19
N PRO A 71 -17.16 -2.62 0.88
CA PRO A 71 -16.83 -2.28 2.26
C PRO A 71 -15.50 -2.87 2.76
N ILE A 72 -14.96 -3.86 2.06
CA ILE A 72 -13.63 -4.43 2.32
C ILE A 72 -12.88 -4.37 0.99
N MET A 73 -11.86 -3.54 0.91
CA MET A 73 -11.08 -3.36 -0.32
C MET A 73 -9.58 -3.39 -0.08
N GLY A 74 -8.83 -3.85 -1.08
CA GLY A 74 -7.37 -3.94 -1.06
C GLY A 74 -6.71 -2.76 -1.78
N LEU A 75 -5.67 -2.21 -1.15
CA LEU A 75 -4.80 -1.18 -1.72
C LEU A 75 -3.33 -1.58 -1.56
N LYS A 76 -2.49 -0.99 -2.40
CA LYS A 76 -1.03 -1.07 -2.33
C LYS A 76 -0.47 0.33 -2.15
N LEU A 77 0.03 0.68 -0.96
CA LEU A 77 0.66 1.97 -0.70
C LEU A 77 2.18 1.80 -0.80
N GLY A 78 2.73 1.96 -2.01
CA GLY A 78 4.12 1.62 -2.30
C GLY A 78 4.37 0.11 -2.13
N SER A 79 5.24 -0.27 -1.20
CA SER A 79 5.50 -1.68 -0.85
C SER A 79 4.51 -2.24 0.18
N LEU A 80 3.69 -1.41 0.83
CA LEU A 80 2.75 -1.82 1.86
C LEU A 80 1.43 -2.32 1.24
N THR A 81 0.99 -3.53 1.62
CA THR A 81 -0.38 -3.98 1.30
C THR A 81 -1.31 -3.51 2.41
N THR A 82 -2.43 -2.90 2.04
CA THR A 82 -3.35 -2.27 2.98
C THR A 82 -4.77 -2.74 2.69
N ILE A 83 -5.47 -3.22 3.72
CA ILE A 83 -6.89 -3.55 3.64
C ILE A 83 -7.66 -2.41 4.29
N VAL A 84 -8.66 -1.90 3.58
CA VAL A 84 -9.52 -0.82 4.05
C VAL A 84 -10.87 -1.42 4.41
N ILE A 85 -11.33 -1.11 5.61
CA ILE A 85 -12.62 -1.54 6.16
C ILE A 85 -13.51 -0.30 6.30
N SER A 86 -14.67 -0.33 5.63
CA SER A 86 -15.59 0.80 5.52
C SER A 86 -17.04 0.44 5.89
N SER A 87 -17.27 -0.65 6.64
CA SER A 87 -18.59 -0.96 7.21
C SER A 87 -18.51 -1.33 8.70
N PRO A 88 -19.58 -1.06 9.48
CA PRO A 88 -19.59 -1.36 10.91
C PRO A 88 -19.53 -2.88 11.18
N GLU A 89 -20.13 -3.71 10.34
CA GLU A 89 -20.10 -5.17 10.48
C GLU A 89 -18.68 -5.72 10.30
N ALA A 90 -17.98 -5.28 9.25
CA ALA A 90 -16.61 -5.69 8.99
C ALA A 90 -15.63 -5.13 10.03
N ALA A 91 -15.88 -3.90 10.53
CA ALA A 91 -15.09 -3.33 11.61
C ALA A 91 -15.26 -4.10 12.93
N LYS A 92 -16.51 -4.50 13.27
CA LYS A 92 -16.78 -5.35 14.43
C LYS A 92 -16.07 -6.70 14.30
N GLU A 93 -16.13 -7.31 13.13
CA GLU A 93 -15.43 -8.58 12.89
C GLU A 93 -13.92 -8.43 13.10
N ALA A 94 -13.30 -7.41 12.49
CA ALA A 94 -11.85 -7.22 12.58
C ALA A 94 -11.37 -6.80 13.98
N LEU A 95 -12.09 -5.89 14.64
CA LEU A 95 -11.64 -5.25 15.88
C LEU A 95 -12.16 -5.92 17.15
N LYS A 96 -13.12 -6.84 17.04
CA LYS A 96 -13.67 -7.58 18.20
C LYS A 96 -13.58 -9.09 18.03
N THR A 97 -14.01 -9.65 16.90
CA THR A 97 -13.99 -11.10 16.70
C THR A 97 -12.58 -11.61 16.42
N GLN A 98 -11.81 -10.87 15.61
CA GLN A 98 -10.46 -11.20 15.18
C GLN A 98 -9.39 -10.31 15.85
N ASP A 99 -9.73 -9.67 16.97
CA ASP A 99 -8.89 -8.69 17.64
C ASP A 99 -7.51 -9.25 18.01
N HIS A 100 -7.45 -10.50 18.48
CA HIS A 100 -6.22 -11.18 18.83
C HIS A 100 -5.27 -11.28 17.62
N HIS A 101 -5.78 -11.66 16.45
CA HIS A 101 -5.00 -11.81 15.22
C HIS A 101 -4.65 -10.48 14.55
N LEU A 102 -5.47 -9.45 14.74
CA LEU A 102 -5.32 -8.13 14.11
C LEU A 102 -4.86 -7.04 15.09
N SER A 103 -4.39 -7.43 16.27
CA SER A 103 -3.91 -6.52 17.32
C SER A 103 -2.55 -5.89 17.02
N ALA A 104 -1.79 -6.42 16.05
CA ALA A 104 -0.52 -5.85 15.64
C ALA A 104 -0.66 -4.42 15.09
N ARG A 105 0.42 -3.63 15.17
CA ARG A 105 0.47 -2.24 14.68
C ARG A 105 1.53 -2.10 13.62
N THR A 106 1.20 -1.36 12.56
CA THR A 106 2.18 -0.87 11.59
C THR A 106 2.49 0.58 11.96
N PHE A 107 3.77 0.92 12.07
CA PHE A 107 4.22 2.26 12.42
C PHE A 107 5.24 2.80 11.40
N ASN A 108 5.37 4.11 11.34
CA ASN A 108 6.34 4.81 10.49
C ASN A 108 7.59 5.19 11.31
N ASP A 109 8.65 5.66 10.63
CA ASP A 109 9.91 6.00 11.29
C ASP A 109 9.80 7.03 12.43
N PRO A 110 8.94 8.08 12.34
CA PRO A 110 8.73 8.98 13.47
C PRO A 110 8.28 8.31 14.77
N VAL A 111 7.48 7.24 14.69
CA VAL A 111 7.01 6.47 15.86
C VAL A 111 8.12 5.62 16.47
N ARG A 112 9.23 5.40 15.75
CA ARG A 112 10.39 4.64 16.24
C ARG A 112 11.40 5.50 16.98
N VAL A 113 11.28 6.82 16.91
CA VAL A 113 12.18 7.74 17.61
C VAL A 113 12.11 7.47 19.12
N PHE A 114 13.28 7.36 19.75
CA PHE A 114 13.42 6.98 21.17
C PHE A 114 12.74 5.66 21.55
N ASP A 115 12.68 4.71 20.61
CA ASP A 115 12.02 3.40 20.79
C ASP A 115 10.57 3.52 21.25
N HIS A 116 9.89 4.62 20.86
CA HIS A 116 8.52 4.89 21.34
C HIS A 116 7.55 3.75 21.01
N HIS A 117 7.72 3.08 19.87
CA HIS A 117 6.97 1.88 19.49
C HIS A 117 7.11 0.67 20.45
N GLU A 118 8.13 0.58 21.29
CA GLU A 118 8.31 -0.53 22.24
C GLU A 118 7.56 -0.30 23.56
N TYR A 119 7.37 0.96 23.93
CA TYR A 119 6.87 1.36 25.25
C TYR A 119 5.51 2.05 25.22
N SER A 120 5.09 2.55 24.06
CA SER A 120 3.82 3.24 23.87
C SER A 120 2.64 2.28 23.97
N VAL A 121 1.60 2.67 24.71
CA VAL A 121 0.33 1.92 24.77
C VAL A 121 -0.35 1.86 23.39
N ALA A 122 -0.19 2.90 22.56
CA ALA A 122 -0.82 2.97 21.26
C ALA A 122 -0.08 2.15 20.17
N TRP A 123 1.25 2.07 20.26
CA TRP A 123 2.11 1.49 19.22
C TRP A 123 2.80 0.18 19.63
N GLY A 124 2.77 -0.16 20.92
CA GLY A 124 3.37 -1.35 21.50
C GLY A 124 2.85 -2.64 20.87
N PRO A 125 3.70 -3.68 20.75
CA PRO A 125 3.26 -4.96 20.27
C PRO A 125 2.31 -5.63 21.28
N PRO A 126 1.34 -6.43 20.82
CA PRO A 126 0.48 -7.21 21.69
C PRO A 126 1.33 -8.18 22.54
N SER A 127 1.44 -7.87 23.83
CA SER A 127 2.31 -8.58 24.78
C SER A 127 1.69 -8.57 26.17
N ALA A 128 2.25 -9.34 27.11
CA ALA A 128 1.80 -9.32 28.51
C ALA A 128 2.03 -7.95 29.18
N ARG A 129 2.98 -7.15 28.67
CA ARG A 129 3.23 -5.78 29.15
C ARG A 129 2.20 -4.78 28.61
N TRP A 130 1.69 -5.02 27.41
CA TRP A 130 0.70 -4.14 26.78
C TRP A 130 -0.73 -4.37 27.32
N ARG A 131 -1.03 -5.59 27.78
CA ARG A 131 -2.27 -5.97 28.46
C ARG A 131 -2.26 -5.53 29.92
#